data_AF-A0A7X1THY0-F1
#
_entry.id   AF-A0A7X1THY0-F1
#
_cell.length_a   1.000
_cell.length_b   1.000
_cell.length_c   1.000
_cell.angle_alpha   90.00
_cell.angle_beta   90.00
_cell.angle_gamma   90.00
#
_symmetry.space_group_name_H-M   'P 1'
#
loop_
_entity.id
_entity.type
_entity.pdbx_description
1 polymer ?
#
loop_
_entity_poly.entity_id
_entity_poly.type
_entity_poly.pdbx_seq_one_letter_code
_entity_poly.pdbx_strand_id
1 'polypeptide(L)'
;MVSIASFASVVISKQAFAQGPAAAPADGIYDLIVGTYTGPKSEGISVYRFDTKSGDATQVSSIKTDNPSYVIATRDGRHVYSVDEQPGDNGPATQRGGISAFAFDAKSGQLTFLNRVSSDGNDPCYLSISPDGKYLTTANYSVAANPGGSFAVFPLQADGQVGASVLTVHHEGGGPVKGRQDNAHVHSTVFSPDGKYLFAQDLGTDKLYSYRYTPDGSRGLFGPTEKRYTDVKAGSGPRHLVFGADGKYAYLTSELTATVTVFRYDDGKLTQLQVVPMTKPGFKGQVAAAAIHLSPDGRFLYASNRGDANEIVIYAVDPGSGHIREAGRQSTLGKAPREFSIDPTGQWLIVGNQNSDTAYVFRRDQQSGLLEANPKRIDLGSPVDFKWVLPS
;
A
#
# COMPACT_ATOMS: atom_id res chain seq x y z
N MET A 1 34.69 18.22 52.56
CA MET A 1 34.32 16.98 51.84
C MET A 1 33.00 17.24 51.12
N VAL A 2 32.91 16.77 49.87
CA VAL A 2 31.72 16.71 48.98
C VAL A 2 31.26 18.07 48.42
N SER A 3 31.03 18.29 47.11
CA SER A 3 31.33 17.60 45.85
C SER A 3 31.11 18.63 44.74
N ILE A 4 31.99 18.67 43.74
CA ILE A 4 31.85 19.51 42.54
C ILE A 4 30.90 18.76 41.59
N ALA A 5 29.71 19.31 41.35
CA ALA A 5 28.78 18.77 40.36
C ALA A 5 29.22 19.20 38.96
N SER A 6 29.75 18.24 38.21
CA SER A 6 30.09 18.36 36.79
C SER A 6 28.80 18.38 35.97
N PHE A 7 28.55 19.47 35.24
CA PHE A 7 27.48 19.54 34.24
C PHE A 7 27.92 18.73 33.01
N ALA A 8 27.45 17.49 32.90
CA ALA A 8 27.54 16.73 31.67
C ALA A 8 26.51 17.28 30.67
N SER A 9 26.98 18.02 29.66
CA SER A 9 26.18 18.36 28.49
C SER A 9 25.74 17.08 27.79
N VAL A 10 24.45 16.74 27.88
CA VAL A 10 23.85 15.70 27.06
C VAL A 10 23.82 16.24 25.63
N VAL A 11 24.78 15.78 24.83
CA VAL A 11 24.71 15.89 23.36
C VAL A 11 23.57 14.98 22.93
N ILE A 12 22.38 15.55 22.72
CA ILE A 12 21.29 14.87 22.04
C ILE A 12 21.77 14.65 20.62
N SER A 13 22.23 13.44 20.33
CA SER A 13 22.54 13.00 18.97
C SER A 13 21.27 13.15 18.14
N LYS A 14 21.28 14.11 17.20
CA LYS A 14 20.33 14.13 16.09
C LYS A 14 20.54 12.84 15.30
N GLN A 15 19.77 11.79 15.61
CA GLN A 15 19.68 10.65 14.72
C GLN A 15 19.06 11.17 13.41
N ALA A 16 19.83 11.06 12.34
CA ALA A 16 19.47 11.48 11.00
C ALA A 16 18.32 10.61 10.49
N PHE A 17 17.09 11.08 10.66
CA PHE A 17 15.97 10.66 9.83
C PHE A 17 16.16 11.27 8.44
N ALA A 18 16.90 10.56 7.59
CA ALA A 18 16.91 10.64 6.13
C ALA A 18 18.18 9.93 5.62
N GLN A 19 18.26 8.62 5.78
CA GLN A 19 18.90 7.84 4.74
C GLN A 19 17.76 7.33 3.88
N GLY A 20 17.60 7.94 2.70
CA GLY A 20 16.80 7.32 1.64
C GLY A 20 17.28 5.88 1.45
N PRO A 21 16.43 4.96 0.97
CA PRO A 21 16.87 3.59 0.72
C PRO A 21 18.18 3.61 -0.07
N ALA A 22 19.16 2.83 0.37
CA ALA A 22 20.38 2.63 -0.40
C ALA A 22 19.98 2.30 -1.85
N ALA A 23 20.64 2.94 -2.83
CA ALA A 23 20.31 2.73 -4.22
C ALA A 23 20.36 1.23 -4.53
N ALA A 24 19.25 0.69 -5.04
CA ALA A 24 19.16 -0.73 -5.38
C ALA A 24 20.26 -1.07 -6.42
N PRO A 25 20.92 -2.24 -6.30
CA PRO A 25 21.87 -2.69 -7.32
C PRO A 25 21.25 -2.61 -8.72
N ALA A 26 21.97 -2.02 -9.68
CA ALA A 26 21.44 -1.71 -11.02
C ALA A 26 20.91 -2.95 -11.77
N ASP A 27 21.55 -4.10 -11.54
CA ASP A 27 21.11 -5.41 -12.04
C ASP A 27 21.20 -6.44 -10.92
N GLY A 28 20.23 -7.36 -10.84
CA GLY A 28 20.24 -8.42 -9.85
C GLY A 28 19.04 -9.36 -9.92
N ILE A 29 19.10 -10.41 -9.10
CA ILE A 29 17.95 -11.27 -8.80
C ILE A 29 17.29 -10.73 -7.53
N TYR A 30 16.01 -10.42 -7.63
CA TYR A 30 15.20 -9.94 -6.51
C TYR A 30 14.11 -10.95 -6.19
N ASP A 31 13.78 -11.11 -4.92
CA ASP A 31 12.59 -11.86 -4.55
C ASP A 31 11.34 -10.97 -4.72
N LEU A 32 10.34 -11.53 -5.37
CA LEU A 32 9.03 -10.93 -5.59
C LEU A 32 7.97 -11.80 -4.90
N ILE A 33 7.41 -11.27 -3.83
CA ILE A 33 6.30 -11.88 -3.10
C ILE A 33 5.00 -11.42 -3.73
N VAL A 34 4.11 -12.37 -4.04
CA VAL A 34 2.84 -12.10 -4.70
C VAL A 34 1.67 -12.54 -3.84
N GLY A 35 0.83 -11.56 -3.47
CA GLY A 35 -0.43 -11.76 -2.76
C GLY A 35 -1.58 -12.04 -3.74
N THR A 36 -2.54 -12.85 -3.30
CA THR A 36 -3.65 -13.33 -4.15
C THR A 36 -4.96 -13.38 -3.37
N TYR A 37 -6.09 -13.42 -4.08
CA TYR A 37 -7.28 -14.06 -3.53
C TYR A 37 -7.18 -15.58 -3.76
N THR A 38 -7.52 -16.35 -2.74
CA THR A 38 -7.46 -17.81 -2.82
C THR A 38 -8.68 -18.40 -3.53
N GLY A 39 -8.46 -19.50 -4.26
CA GLY A 39 -9.47 -20.16 -5.06
C GLY A 39 -8.87 -21.30 -5.89
N PRO A 40 -9.54 -21.77 -6.95
CA PRO A 40 -9.09 -22.93 -7.73
C PRO A 40 -7.68 -22.80 -8.36
N LYS A 41 -7.18 -21.57 -8.55
CA LYS A 41 -5.90 -21.28 -9.19
C LYS A 41 -4.88 -20.60 -8.26
N SER A 42 -5.22 -20.38 -7.00
CA SER A 42 -4.27 -19.85 -6.01
C SER A 42 -4.58 -20.37 -4.61
N GLU A 43 -3.54 -20.82 -3.92
CA GLU A 43 -3.64 -21.34 -2.55
C GLU A 43 -3.11 -20.38 -1.49
N GLY A 44 -2.54 -19.24 -1.87
CA GLY A 44 -2.03 -18.25 -0.93
C GLY A 44 -0.98 -17.32 -1.53
N ILE A 45 0.20 -17.27 -0.91
CA ILE A 45 1.31 -16.40 -1.30
C ILE A 45 2.27 -17.20 -2.18
N SER A 46 2.73 -16.61 -3.29
CA SER A 46 3.79 -17.18 -4.13
C SER A 46 5.03 -16.30 -4.08
N VAL A 47 6.22 -16.91 -4.12
CA VAL A 47 7.50 -16.18 -4.19
C VAL A 47 8.19 -16.50 -5.51
N TYR A 48 8.64 -15.45 -6.19
CA TYR A 48 9.37 -15.53 -7.45
C TYR A 48 10.76 -14.95 -7.30
N ARG A 49 11.74 -15.52 -8.00
CA ARG A 49 13.01 -14.85 -8.31
C ARG A 49 12.85 -14.10 -9.61
N PHE A 50 13.06 -12.79 -9.56
CA PHE A 50 12.94 -11.88 -10.69
C PHE A 50 14.30 -11.40 -11.13
N ASP A 51 14.64 -11.62 -12.40
CA ASP A 51 15.86 -11.13 -13.02
C ASP A 51 15.62 -9.73 -13.62
N THR A 52 16.19 -8.68 -13.02
CA THR A 52 16.01 -7.30 -13.51
C THR A 52 16.72 -7.03 -14.83
N LYS A 53 17.61 -7.90 -15.29
CA LYS A 53 18.25 -7.77 -16.60
C LYS A 53 17.33 -8.22 -17.72
N SER A 54 16.58 -9.31 -17.51
CA SER A 54 15.74 -9.92 -18.54
C SER A 54 14.23 -9.66 -18.34
N GLY A 55 13.80 -9.34 -17.13
CA GLY A 55 12.39 -9.27 -16.73
C GLY A 55 11.74 -10.65 -16.51
N ASP A 56 12.53 -11.73 -16.47
CA ASP A 56 12.02 -13.08 -16.20
C ASP A 56 11.71 -13.28 -14.71
N ALA A 57 10.58 -13.94 -14.42
CA ALA A 57 10.17 -14.30 -13.07
C ALA A 57 10.00 -15.81 -12.96
N THR A 58 10.75 -16.45 -12.07
CA THR A 58 10.66 -17.90 -11.81
C THR A 58 10.13 -18.14 -10.42
N GLN A 59 9.00 -18.84 -10.28
CA GLN A 59 8.47 -19.19 -8.97
C GLN A 59 9.43 -20.15 -8.25
N VAL A 60 9.75 -19.86 -6.99
CA VAL A 60 10.65 -20.67 -6.16
C VAL A 60 9.94 -21.32 -4.99
N SER A 61 8.83 -20.75 -4.54
CA SER A 61 8.01 -21.31 -3.46
C SER A 61 6.56 -20.84 -3.50
N SER A 62 5.73 -21.46 -2.66
CA SER A 62 4.41 -20.98 -2.26
C SER A 62 4.15 -21.35 -0.81
N ILE A 63 3.22 -20.64 -0.17
CA ILE A 63 2.66 -21.02 1.13
C ILE A 63 1.15 -20.83 1.12
N LYS A 64 0.45 -21.80 1.70
CA LYS A 64 -1.01 -21.76 1.85
C LYS A 64 -1.39 -20.76 2.94
N THR A 65 -2.28 -19.84 2.61
CA THR A 65 -2.93 -18.92 3.56
C THR A 65 -4.16 -18.32 2.90
N ASP A 66 -5.19 -17.98 3.68
CA ASP A 66 -6.49 -17.60 3.14
C ASP A 66 -6.53 -16.12 2.73
N ASN A 67 -6.80 -15.86 1.44
CA ASN A 67 -6.92 -14.52 0.86
C ASN A 67 -5.83 -13.50 1.30
N PRO A 68 -4.53 -13.78 1.06
CA PRO A 68 -3.44 -12.84 1.30
C PRO A 68 -3.42 -11.72 0.26
N SER A 69 -4.46 -10.89 0.28
CA SER A 69 -4.73 -9.90 -0.76
C SER A 69 -3.82 -8.67 -0.71
N TYR A 70 -3.13 -8.47 0.40
CA TYR A 70 -2.11 -7.46 0.61
C TYR A 70 -0.99 -8.04 1.46
N VAL A 71 0.24 -7.88 1.00
CA VAL A 71 1.44 -8.39 1.66
C VAL A 71 2.43 -7.24 1.86
N ILE A 72 3.28 -7.36 2.87
CA ILE A 72 4.44 -6.48 3.06
C ILE A 72 5.63 -7.30 3.52
N ALA A 73 6.83 -6.86 3.14
CA ALA A 73 8.08 -7.40 3.66
C ALA A 73 8.73 -6.37 4.60
N THR A 74 9.41 -6.87 5.61
CA THR A 74 10.26 -6.07 6.50
C THR A 74 11.49 -5.56 5.76
N ARG A 75 12.03 -4.41 6.19
CA ARG A 75 13.20 -3.79 5.56
C ARG A 75 14.46 -4.66 5.63
N ASP A 76 14.58 -5.47 6.66
CA ASP A 76 15.69 -6.42 6.82
C ASP A 76 15.49 -7.70 5.98
N GLY A 77 14.36 -7.83 5.29
CA GLY A 77 14.06 -8.97 4.43
C GLY A 77 13.89 -10.28 5.19
N ARG A 78 13.60 -10.25 6.49
CA ARG A 78 13.52 -11.49 7.31
C ARG A 78 12.09 -11.94 7.59
N HIS A 79 11.12 -11.05 7.45
CA HIS A 79 9.72 -11.34 7.75
C HIS A 79 8.78 -10.76 6.70
N VAL A 80 7.68 -11.47 6.49
CA VAL A 80 6.57 -11.11 5.60
C VAL A 80 5.28 -11.16 6.40
N TYR A 81 4.42 -10.18 6.18
CA TYR A 81 3.09 -10.10 6.78
C TYR A 81 2.04 -10.05 5.68
N SER A 82 0.93 -10.75 5.86
CA SER A 82 -0.23 -10.66 4.98
C SER A 82 -1.49 -10.36 5.78
N VAL A 83 -2.42 -9.64 5.16
CA VAL A 83 -3.82 -9.71 5.59
C VAL A 83 -4.37 -11.08 5.27
N ASP A 84 -5.42 -11.49 5.98
CA ASP A 84 -6.30 -12.57 5.54
C ASP A 84 -7.67 -11.91 5.30
N GLU A 85 -7.93 -11.52 4.04
CA GLU A 85 -9.09 -10.69 3.66
C GLU A 85 -10.37 -11.53 3.72
N GLN A 86 -10.93 -11.58 4.91
CA GLN A 86 -12.14 -12.28 5.28
C GLN A 86 -13.07 -11.35 6.06
N PRO A 87 -14.39 -11.55 5.97
CA PRO A 87 -15.06 -12.70 5.36
C PRO A 87 -15.50 -12.48 3.90
N GLY A 88 -15.21 -11.30 3.33
CA GLY A 88 -15.58 -10.90 1.97
C GLY A 88 -17.05 -10.49 1.83
N ASP A 89 -17.45 -10.11 0.61
CA ASP A 89 -18.78 -9.54 0.30
C ASP A 89 -19.97 -10.38 0.79
N ASN A 90 -19.83 -11.70 0.86
CA ASN A 90 -20.91 -12.63 1.24
C ASN A 90 -20.68 -13.30 2.61
N GLY A 91 -19.67 -12.82 3.35
CA GLY A 91 -19.27 -13.37 4.62
C GLY A 91 -20.12 -12.86 5.79
N PRO A 92 -20.23 -13.64 6.90
CA PRO A 92 -20.96 -13.19 8.07
C PRO A 92 -20.24 -12.04 8.76
N ALA A 93 -20.93 -10.94 9.06
CA ALA A 93 -20.38 -9.77 9.76
C ALA A 93 -19.78 -10.07 11.15
N THR A 94 -20.07 -11.25 11.71
CA THR A 94 -19.50 -11.73 12.97
C THR A 94 -18.11 -12.35 12.82
N GLN A 95 -17.73 -12.79 11.62
CA GLN A 95 -16.38 -13.30 11.35
C GLN A 95 -15.42 -12.13 11.20
N ARG A 96 -14.28 -12.20 11.87
CA ARG A 96 -13.19 -11.22 11.73
C ARG A 96 -12.18 -11.72 10.71
N GLY A 97 -11.51 -10.78 10.04
CA GLY A 97 -10.35 -11.06 9.21
C GLY A 97 -9.12 -11.38 10.05
N GLY A 98 -8.01 -11.65 9.38
CA GLY A 98 -6.75 -12.03 10.03
C GLY A 98 -5.54 -11.22 9.57
N ILE A 99 -4.46 -11.39 10.31
CA ILE A 99 -3.10 -11.04 9.89
C ILE A 99 -2.23 -12.26 10.14
N SER A 100 -1.54 -12.73 9.11
CA SER A 100 -0.60 -13.84 9.18
C SER A 100 0.85 -13.34 9.05
N ALA A 101 1.72 -13.90 9.88
CA ALA A 101 3.15 -13.58 9.94
C ALA A 101 3.99 -14.76 9.48
N PHE A 102 5.05 -14.46 8.73
CA PHE A 102 5.95 -15.47 8.17
C PHE A 102 7.40 -15.02 8.32
N ALA A 103 8.28 -15.95 8.69
CA ALA A 103 9.72 -15.79 8.48
C ALA A 103 10.03 -16.04 7.00
N PHE A 104 10.96 -15.28 6.44
CA PHE A 104 11.40 -15.37 5.04
C PHE A 104 12.88 -15.77 4.98
N ASP A 105 13.16 -16.87 4.28
CA ASP A 105 14.52 -17.27 3.96
C ASP A 105 14.88 -16.80 2.54
N ALA A 106 15.59 -15.68 2.44
CA ALA A 106 16.03 -15.10 1.17
C ALA A 106 16.91 -16.05 0.32
N LYS A 107 17.57 -17.06 0.93
CA LYS A 107 18.39 -18.00 0.15
C LYS A 107 17.52 -18.95 -0.66
N SER A 108 16.50 -19.53 -0.03
CA SER A 108 15.61 -20.50 -0.67
C SER A 108 14.36 -19.88 -1.27
N GLY A 109 13.99 -18.67 -0.84
CA GLY A 109 12.71 -18.02 -1.13
C GLY A 109 11.56 -18.61 -0.31
N GLN A 110 11.82 -19.40 0.72
CA GLN A 110 10.77 -20.07 1.50
C GLN A 110 10.16 -19.15 2.56
N LEU A 111 8.83 -19.26 2.71
CA LEU A 111 8.08 -18.66 3.81
C LEU A 111 7.78 -19.71 4.86
N THR A 112 8.04 -19.40 6.13
CA THR A 112 7.67 -20.26 7.28
C THR A 112 6.65 -19.53 8.13
N PHE A 113 5.47 -20.11 8.30
CA PHE A 113 4.43 -19.56 9.17
C PHE A 113 4.93 -19.40 10.60
N LEU A 114 4.68 -18.22 11.20
CA LEU A 114 5.01 -17.92 12.59
C LEU A 114 3.75 -17.93 13.45
N ASN A 115 2.84 -17.00 13.18
CA ASN A 115 1.56 -16.92 13.88
C ASN A 115 0.49 -16.20 13.04
N ARG A 116 -0.74 -16.26 13.53
CA ARG A 116 -1.89 -15.53 13.00
C ARG A 116 -2.67 -14.88 14.15
N VAL A 117 -3.12 -13.65 13.94
CA VAL A 117 -4.00 -12.92 14.86
C VAL A 117 -5.26 -12.42 14.15
N SER A 118 -6.31 -12.10 14.90
CA SER A 118 -7.47 -11.37 14.38
C SER A 118 -7.04 -9.98 13.92
N SER A 119 -7.59 -9.49 12.80
CA SER A 119 -7.40 -8.09 12.35
C SER A 119 -8.23 -7.08 13.15
N ASP A 120 -9.02 -7.56 14.11
CA ASP A 120 -9.97 -6.79 14.93
C ASP A 120 -10.98 -5.99 14.09
N GLY A 121 -11.29 -6.51 12.90
CA GLY A 121 -12.28 -5.97 11.98
C GLY A 121 -12.60 -6.98 10.87
N ASN A 122 -13.34 -6.51 9.88
CA ASN A 122 -13.73 -7.28 8.70
C ASN A 122 -12.94 -6.80 7.49
N ASP A 123 -12.62 -7.72 6.59
CA ASP A 123 -12.02 -7.46 5.28
C ASP A 123 -10.74 -6.60 5.37
N PRO A 124 -9.72 -7.02 6.15
CA PRO A 124 -8.44 -6.33 6.18
C PRO A 124 -7.84 -6.33 4.78
N CYS A 125 -7.47 -5.16 4.27
CA CYS A 125 -7.10 -4.99 2.86
C CYS A 125 -5.81 -4.20 2.63
N TYR A 126 -5.13 -3.78 3.70
CA TYR A 126 -3.88 -3.03 3.62
C TYR A 126 -3.07 -3.17 4.91
N LEU A 127 -1.75 -3.25 4.79
CA LEU A 127 -0.82 -3.26 5.92
C LEU A 127 0.22 -2.15 5.79
N SER A 128 0.65 -1.57 6.91
CA SER A 128 1.86 -0.75 6.96
C SER A 128 2.63 -0.92 8.26
N ILE A 129 3.96 -0.82 8.17
CA ILE A 129 4.85 -0.86 9.33
C ILE A 129 5.15 0.57 9.76
N SER A 130 5.00 0.81 11.06
CA SER A 130 5.37 2.08 11.70
C SER A 130 6.83 2.46 11.44
N PRO A 131 7.15 3.77 11.42
CA PRO A 131 8.50 4.24 11.14
C PRO A 131 9.60 3.67 12.05
N ASP A 132 9.27 3.34 13.31
CA ASP A 132 10.21 2.75 14.27
C ASP A 132 10.25 1.21 14.23
N GLY A 133 9.47 0.59 13.35
CA GLY A 133 9.42 -0.86 13.14
C GLY A 133 8.71 -1.65 14.24
N LYS A 134 8.08 -0.98 15.23
CA LYS A 134 7.51 -1.68 16.40
C LYS A 134 6.06 -2.08 16.25
N TYR A 135 5.35 -1.46 15.31
CA TYR A 135 3.93 -1.69 15.10
C TYR A 135 3.61 -1.96 13.64
N LEU A 136 2.66 -2.84 13.44
CA LEU A 136 1.95 -3.09 12.20
C LEU A 136 0.55 -2.47 12.30
N THR A 137 0.11 -1.74 11.28
CA THR A 137 -1.27 -1.26 11.19
C THR A 137 -1.99 -1.96 10.05
N THR A 138 -3.26 -2.31 10.26
CA THR A 138 -4.14 -2.87 9.22
C THR A 138 -5.31 -1.94 8.95
N ALA A 139 -5.68 -1.77 7.68
CA ALA A 139 -6.95 -1.16 7.29
C ALA A 139 -8.01 -2.26 7.12
N ASN A 140 -9.09 -2.17 7.88
CA ASN A 140 -10.25 -3.05 7.77
C ASN A 140 -11.32 -2.34 6.91
N TYR A 141 -11.58 -2.88 5.71
CA TYR A 141 -12.55 -2.30 4.79
C TYR A 141 -13.99 -2.48 5.30
N SER A 142 -14.31 -3.67 5.84
CA SER A 142 -15.62 -4.06 6.34
C SER A 142 -16.78 -3.77 5.40
N VAL A 143 -17.13 -4.72 4.52
CA VAL A 143 -18.32 -4.62 3.65
C VAL A 143 -19.59 -4.46 4.48
N ALA A 144 -19.65 -5.12 5.64
CA ALA A 144 -20.74 -4.96 6.59
C ALA A 144 -20.68 -3.62 7.35
N ALA A 145 -21.84 -2.98 7.53
CA ALA A 145 -21.97 -1.72 8.25
C ALA A 145 -21.65 -1.80 9.75
N ASN A 146 -21.69 -3.01 10.34
CA ASN A 146 -21.30 -3.26 11.72
C ASN A 146 -20.36 -4.48 11.71
N PRO A 147 -19.07 -4.33 12.07
CA PRO A 147 -18.48 -3.21 12.81
C PRO A 147 -18.13 -1.96 11.99
N GLY A 148 -18.27 -2.00 10.65
CA GLY A 148 -17.89 -0.90 9.77
C GLY A 148 -16.37 -0.73 9.65
N GLY A 149 -15.94 0.18 8.77
CA GLY A 149 -14.54 0.42 8.48
C GLY A 149 -13.75 0.89 9.71
N SER A 150 -12.54 0.35 9.86
CA SER A 150 -11.64 0.69 10.97
C SER A 150 -10.18 0.56 10.56
N PHE A 151 -9.26 1.04 11.39
CA PHE A 151 -7.90 0.52 11.39
C PHE A 151 -7.53 -0.01 12.77
N ALA A 152 -6.64 -1.00 12.80
CA ALA A 152 -6.14 -1.61 14.03
C ALA A 152 -4.61 -1.63 14.06
N VAL A 153 -4.05 -1.67 15.28
CA VAL A 153 -2.62 -1.55 15.55
C VAL A 153 -2.13 -2.74 16.35
N PHE A 154 -1.05 -3.37 15.89
CA PHE A 154 -0.50 -4.59 16.45
C PHE A 154 0.99 -4.41 16.75
N PRO A 155 1.46 -4.77 17.96
CA PRO A 155 2.88 -4.77 18.25
C PRO A 155 3.58 -5.89 17.49
N LEU A 156 4.72 -5.58 16.88
CA LEU A 156 5.63 -6.55 16.28
C LEU A 156 6.62 -7.04 17.34
N GLN A 157 6.70 -8.36 17.50
CA GLN A 157 7.62 -9.00 18.43
C GLN A 157 9.02 -9.12 17.82
N ALA A 158 10.03 -9.30 18.67
CA ALA A 158 11.43 -9.39 18.23
C ALA A 158 11.73 -10.61 17.33
N ASP A 159 10.92 -11.66 17.44
CA ASP A 159 10.98 -12.87 16.60
C ASP A 159 10.11 -12.78 15.33
N GLY A 160 9.56 -11.58 15.05
CA GLY A 160 8.74 -11.33 13.88
C GLY A 160 7.26 -11.67 14.04
N GLN A 161 6.83 -12.27 15.16
CA GLN A 161 5.41 -12.54 15.41
C GLN A 161 4.59 -11.25 15.58
N VAL A 162 3.31 -11.32 15.24
CA VAL A 162 2.35 -10.22 15.46
C VAL A 162 1.62 -10.45 16.79
N GLY A 163 1.64 -9.48 17.69
CA GLY A 163 0.88 -9.54 18.95
C GLY A 163 -0.61 -9.20 18.77
N ALA A 164 -1.39 -9.34 19.85
CA ALA A 164 -2.80 -8.91 19.84
C ALA A 164 -2.94 -7.39 19.60
N SER A 165 -4.09 -6.95 19.05
CA SER A 165 -4.33 -5.52 18.83
C SER A 165 -4.23 -4.74 20.14
N VAL A 166 -3.55 -3.59 20.09
CA VAL A 166 -3.44 -2.66 21.22
C VAL A 166 -4.33 -1.42 21.03
N LEU A 167 -4.86 -1.24 19.82
CA LEU A 167 -5.76 -0.15 19.47
C LEU A 167 -6.56 -0.54 18.23
N THR A 168 -7.85 -0.25 18.23
CA THR A 168 -8.73 -0.28 17.06
C THR A 168 -9.54 1.00 17.02
N VAL A 169 -9.54 1.67 15.87
CA VAL A 169 -10.22 2.95 15.66
C VAL A 169 -11.26 2.75 14.56
N HIS A 170 -12.53 2.80 14.95
CA HIS A 170 -13.65 2.79 14.02
C HIS A 170 -13.90 4.19 13.47
N HIS A 171 -14.20 4.25 12.18
CA HIS A 171 -14.73 5.46 11.56
C HIS A 171 -16.25 5.35 11.46
N GLU A 172 -16.91 6.50 11.50
CA GLU A 172 -18.37 6.58 11.44
C GLU A 172 -18.82 7.47 10.27
N GLY A 173 -20.04 7.22 9.82
CA GLY A 173 -20.67 7.94 8.72
C GLY A 173 -20.58 7.20 7.40
N GLY A 174 -20.87 7.92 6.32
CA GLY A 174 -20.91 7.40 4.96
C GLY A 174 -20.90 8.56 3.95
N GLY A 175 -21.23 8.24 2.70
CA GLY A 175 -21.17 9.14 1.56
C GLY A 175 -22.35 8.92 0.59
N PRO A 176 -22.41 9.67 -0.51
CA PRO A 176 -23.58 9.69 -1.39
C PRO A 176 -23.75 8.45 -2.27
N VAL A 177 -22.71 7.62 -2.47
CA VAL A 177 -22.77 6.48 -3.41
C VAL A 177 -23.36 5.24 -2.72
N LYS A 178 -24.64 4.98 -3.00
CA LYS A 178 -25.38 3.83 -2.46
C LYS A 178 -24.73 2.49 -2.79
N GLY A 179 -24.70 1.59 -1.82
CA GLY A 179 -24.04 0.28 -1.87
C GLY A 179 -22.52 0.31 -1.71
N ARG A 180 -21.89 1.48 -1.78
CA ARG A 180 -20.42 1.64 -1.67
C ARG A 180 -19.98 2.56 -0.54
N GLN A 181 -20.88 3.41 -0.06
CA GLN A 181 -20.61 4.43 0.95
C GLN A 181 -21.73 4.51 1.99
N ASP A 182 -22.50 3.43 2.21
CA ASP A 182 -23.54 3.42 3.23
C ASP A 182 -22.95 3.39 4.67
N ASN A 183 -21.66 3.06 4.80
CA ASN A 183 -20.87 3.15 6.02
C ASN A 183 -19.40 3.46 5.70
N ALA A 184 -18.58 3.63 6.74
CA ALA A 184 -17.14 3.79 6.63
C ALA A 184 -16.46 2.54 6.07
N HIS A 185 -15.41 2.75 5.27
CA HIS A 185 -14.58 1.70 4.67
C HIS A 185 -13.12 2.16 4.60
N VAL A 186 -12.33 1.89 5.64
CA VAL A 186 -10.90 2.25 5.63
C VAL A 186 -10.17 1.33 4.67
N HIS A 187 -9.58 1.90 3.62
CA HIS A 187 -8.97 1.13 2.55
C HIS A 187 -7.43 1.14 2.60
N SER A 188 -6.81 2.13 3.23
CA SER A 188 -5.36 2.09 3.48
C SER A 188 -4.95 2.94 4.66
N THR A 189 -3.78 2.61 5.23
CA THR A 189 -3.14 3.33 6.33
C THR A 189 -1.70 3.62 5.95
N VAL A 190 -1.34 4.90 5.85
CA VAL A 190 -0.04 5.33 5.29
C VAL A 190 0.63 6.31 6.25
N PHE A 191 1.83 5.95 6.71
CA PHE A 191 2.62 6.85 7.54
C PHE A 191 3.19 8.00 6.70
N SER A 192 3.14 9.20 7.26
CA SER A 192 3.80 10.38 6.70
C SER A 192 5.32 10.20 6.60
N PRO A 193 5.98 10.88 5.65
CA PRO A 193 7.44 10.78 5.42
C PRO A 193 8.28 11.19 6.63
N ASP A 194 7.78 12.10 7.47
CA ASP A 194 8.45 12.55 8.69
C ASP A 194 8.23 11.59 9.89
N GLY A 195 7.43 10.54 9.69
CA GLY A 195 7.12 9.51 10.67
C GLY A 195 6.24 9.96 11.83
N LYS A 196 5.65 11.16 11.79
CA LYS A 196 4.88 11.70 12.93
C LYS A 196 3.38 11.51 12.81
N TYR A 197 2.89 11.17 11.63
CA TYR A 197 1.46 11.04 11.34
C TYR A 197 1.14 9.74 10.61
N LEU A 198 -0.07 9.24 10.83
CA LEU A 198 -0.71 8.20 10.03
C LEU A 198 -1.94 8.78 9.34
N PHE A 199 -2.04 8.55 8.04
CA PHE A 199 -3.22 8.89 7.25
C PHE A 199 -4.03 7.63 6.96
N ALA A 200 -5.33 7.66 7.25
CA ALA A 200 -6.25 6.58 6.94
C ALA A 200 -7.24 7.03 5.85
N GLN A 201 -7.18 6.40 4.68
CA GLN A 201 -8.06 6.69 3.55
C GLN A 201 -9.37 5.92 3.73
N ASP A 202 -10.48 6.63 3.86
CA ASP A 202 -11.79 6.02 4.08
C ASP A 202 -12.69 6.24 2.86
N LEU A 203 -12.85 5.19 2.07
CA LEU A 203 -13.66 5.16 0.86
C LEU A 203 -15.11 5.52 1.17
N GLY A 204 -15.63 5.01 2.29
CA GLY A 204 -17.01 5.15 2.70
C GLY A 204 -17.39 6.58 3.05
N THR A 205 -16.47 7.36 3.61
CA THR A 205 -16.77 8.69 4.17
C THR A 205 -16.20 9.88 3.38
N ASP A 206 -15.51 9.64 2.26
CA ASP A 206 -14.82 10.66 1.45
C ASP A 206 -13.78 11.47 2.24
N LYS A 207 -13.07 10.82 3.16
CA LYS A 207 -12.11 11.47 4.07
C LYS A 207 -10.76 10.77 4.10
N LEU A 208 -9.72 11.57 4.31
CA LEU A 208 -8.39 11.13 4.70
C LEU A 208 -8.19 11.53 6.15
N TYR A 209 -8.48 10.60 7.07
CA TYR A 209 -8.27 10.82 8.51
C TYR A 209 -6.79 10.93 8.82
N SER A 210 -6.46 11.76 9.81
CA SER A 210 -5.09 12.07 10.20
C SER A 210 -4.92 11.84 11.69
N TYR A 211 -3.91 11.06 12.05
CA TYR A 211 -3.59 10.71 13.44
C TYR A 211 -2.14 11.05 13.73
N ARG A 212 -1.86 11.67 14.88
CA ARG A 212 -0.49 11.84 15.38
C ARG A 212 0.00 10.50 15.92
N TYR A 213 1.12 10.02 15.41
CA TYR A 213 1.79 8.83 15.91
C TYR A 213 2.80 9.21 17.00
N THR A 214 2.65 8.60 18.18
CA THR A 214 3.47 8.90 19.37
C THR A 214 3.99 7.57 19.96
N PRO A 215 5.12 7.04 19.45
CA PRO A 215 5.60 5.70 19.79
C PRO A 215 6.02 5.52 21.26
N ASP A 216 6.35 6.61 21.96
CA ASP A 216 6.68 6.57 23.38
C ASP A 216 5.43 6.51 24.30
N GLY A 217 4.24 6.58 23.70
CA GLY A 217 2.96 6.53 24.41
C GLY A 217 2.65 7.77 25.26
N SER A 218 3.51 8.79 25.30
CA SER A 218 3.39 9.97 26.16
C SER A 218 2.06 10.73 25.98
N ARG A 219 1.41 10.58 24.83
CA ARG A 219 0.13 11.21 24.48
C ARG A 219 -0.88 10.23 23.87
N GLY A 220 -0.71 8.93 24.16
CA GLY A 220 -1.41 7.84 23.46
C GLY A 220 -0.76 7.53 22.12
N LEU A 221 -0.75 6.25 21.73
CA LEU A 221 -0.01 5.76 20.56
C LEU A 221 -0.46 6.43 19.26
N PHE A 222 -1.76 6.64 19.10
CA PHE A 222 -2.36 7.46 18.05
C PHE A 222 -3.32 8.47 18.67
N GLY A 223 -3.10 9.75 18.37
CA GLY A 223 -3.89 10.85 18.90
C GLY A 223 -4.49 11.73 17.81
N PRO A 224 -5.46 12.59 18.14
CA PRO A 224 -6.05 13.52 17.19
C PRO A 224 -5.04 14.56 16.71
N THR A 225 -5.20 15.00 15.47
CA THR A 225 -4.56 16.20 14.90
C THR A 225 -5.48 17.41 15.02
N GLU A 226 -4.96 18.61 14.75
CA GLU A 226 -5.78 19.84 14.72
C GLU A 226 -6.92 19.73 13.69
N LYS A 227 -6.58 19.25 12.48
CA LYS A 227 -7.54 18.84 11.46
C LYS A 227 -7.62 17.31 11.43
N ARG A 228 -8.67 16.76 12.05
CA ARG A 228 -8.90 15.30 12.15
C ARG A 228 -8.90 14.58 10.81
N TYR A 229 -9.28 15.26 9.74
CA TYR A 229 -9.27 14.72 8.39
C TYR A 229 -9.14 15.81 7.34
N THR A 230 -8.78 15.39 6.13
CA THR A 230 -8.89 16.17 4.89
C THR A 230 -10.03 15.59 4.06
N ASP A 231 -10.99 16.43 3.67
CA ASP A 231 -12.09 16.01 2.79
C ASP A 231 -11.63 15.93 1.33
N VAL A 232 -12.20 14.97 0.59
CA VAL A 232 -12.22 14.99 -0.88
C VAL A 232 -13.64 15.23 -1.37
N LYS A 233 -13.80 15.42 -2.68
CA LYS A 233 -15.14 15.63 -3.27
C LYS A 233 -16.08 14.47 -2.88
N ALA A 234 -17.30 14.78 -2.46
CA ALA A 234 -18.29 13.76 -2.12
C ALA A 234 -18.52 12.78 -3.27
N GLY A 235 -18.57 11.49 -2.96
CA GLY A 235 -18.67 10.37 -3.89
C GLY A 235 -17.36 9.94 -4.52
N SER A 236 -16.21 10.44 -4.06
CA SER A 236 -14.90 10.12 -4.65
C SER A 236 -14.40 8.74 -4.25
N GLY A 237 -14.56 8.36 -2.98
CA GLY A 237 -14.07 7.11 -2.41
C GLY A 237 -12.54 7.04 -2.38
N PRO A 238 -11.84 7.78 -1.50
CA PRO A 238 -10.39 7.76 -1.40
C PRO A 238 -9.88 6.34 -1.07
N ARG A 239 -8.87 5.86 -1.81
CA ARG A 239 -8.42 4.46 -1.77
C ARG A 239 -6.98 4.31 -1.28
N HIS A 240 -5.98 4.59 -2.12
CA HIS A 240 -4.55 4.48 -1.78
C HIS A 240 -3.87 5.83 -1.86
N LEU A 241 -2.98 6.12 -0.90
CA LEU A 241 -2.14 7.32 -0.84
C LEU A 241 -0.67 6.94 -0.98
N VAL A 242 0.10 7.71 -1.75
CA VAL A 242 1.56 7.61 -1.79
C VAL A 242 2.20 8.98 -1.62
N PHE A 243 3.30 9.06 -0.87
CA PHE A 243 4.09 10.28 -0.74
C PHE A 243 5.24 10.31 -1.75
N GLY A 244 5.55 11.51 -2.24
CA GLY A 244 6.77 11.78 -2.99
C GLY A 244 8.02 11.54 -2.14
N ALA A 245 9.14 11.21 -2.78
CA ALA A 245 10.40 10.93 -2.09
C ALA A 245 10.95 12.13 -1.30
N ASP A 246 10.62 13.36 -1.72
CA ASP A 246 10.97 14.59 -1.00
C ASP A 246 10.07 14.88 0.20
N GLY A 247 9.02 14.06 0.37
CA GLY A 247 8.02 14.15 1.42
C GLY A 247 7.12 15.38 1.36
N LYS A 248 7.17 16.20 0.30
CA LYS A 248 6.40 17.45 0.20
C LYS A 248 5.04 17.30 -0.46
N TYR A 249 4.88 16.22 -1.23
CA TYR A 249 3.66 15.97 -2.00
C TYR A 249 3.11 14.58 -1.72
N ALA A 250 1.79 14.45 -1.85
CA ALA A 250 1.11 13.17 -1.77
C ALA A 250 0.11 13.03 -2.92
N TYR A 251 -0.11 11.78 -3.34
CA TYR A 251 -0.95 11.43 -4.47
C TYR A 251 -1.96 10.37 -4.05
N LEU A 252 -3.22 10.61 -4.35
CA LEU A 252 -4.34 9.78 -3.90
C LEU A 252 -5.14 9.27 -5.09
N THR A 253 -5.38 7.96 -5.16
CA THR A 253 -6.47 7.42 -5.98
C THR A 253 -7.80 7.54 -5.28
N SER A 254 -8.83 7.97 -6.02
CA SER A 254 -10.23 7.92 -5.59
C SER A 254 -10.98 6.91 -6.46
N GLU A 255 -11.37 5.80 -5.85
CA GLU A 255 -11.88 4.61 -6.54
C GLU A 255 -13.13 4.91 -7.37
N LEU A 256 -14.14 5.52 -6.75
CA LEU A 256 -15.49 5.62 -7.30
C LEU A 256 -15.60 6.66 -8.43
N THR A 257 -14.67 7.63 -8.47
CA THR A 257 -14.61 8.67 -9.51
C THR A 257 -13.49 8.46 -10.52
N ALA A 258 -12.61 7.49 -10.28
CA ALA A 258 -11.37 7.30 -11.03
C ALA A 258 -10.61 8.61 -11.25
N THR A 259 -10.18 9.22 -10.13
CA THR A 259 -9.37 10.43 -10.14
C THR A 259 -8.07 10.23 -9.37
N VAL A 260 -7.04 10.98 -9.75
CA VAL A 260 -5.84 11.19 -8.95
C VAL A 260 -5.88 12.60 -8.38
N THR A 261 -5.76 12.71 -7.05
CA THR A 261 -5.66 14.00 -6.35
C THR A 261 -4.24 14.23 -5.87
N VAL A 262 -3.69 15.41 -6.17
CA VAL A 262 -2.37 15.86 -5.72
C VAL A 262 -2.55 16.77 -4.51
N PHE A 263 -1.77 16.51 -3.46
CA PHE A 263 -1.73 17.32 -2.25
C PHE A 263 -0.32 17.85 -2.00
N ARG A 264 -0.22 19.06 -1.46
CA ARG A 264 0.95 19.48 -0.68
C ARG A 264 0.80 18.94 0.74
N TYR A 265 1.86 18.34 1.25
CA TYR A 265 1.98 17.90 2.64
C TYR A 265 2.81 18.90 3.43
N ASP A 266 2.33 19.25 4.63
CA ASP A 266 3.04 20.10 5.59
C ASP A 266 2.58 19.73 7.01
N ASP A 267 3.48 19.12 7.81
CA ASP A 267 3.28 18.74 9.21
C ASP A 267 1.89 18.16 9.54
N GLY A 268 1.52 17.07 8.85
CA GLY A 268 0.23 16.39 9.08
C GLY A 268 -0.96 17.00 8.36
N LYS A 269 -0.77 18.10 7.61
CA LYS A 269 -1.82 18.73 6.80
C LYS A 269 -1.64 18.40 5.32
N LEU A 270 -2.71 17.92 4.68
CA LEU A 270 -2.80 17.76 3.23
C LEU A 270 -3.61 18.93 2.64
N THR A 271 -3.02 19.66 1.71
CA THR A 271 -3.68 20.76 0.99
C THR A 271 -3.81 20.38 -0.48
N GLN A 272 -5.05 20.22 -0.96
CA GLN A 272 -5.30 19.84 -2.35
C GLN A 272 -4.75 20.89 -3.32
N LEU A 273 -3.98 20.45 -4.32
CA LEU A 273 -3.41 21.28 -5.38
C LEU A 273 -4.09 21.02 -6.73
N GLN A 274 -4.37 19.75 -7.03
CA GLN A 274 -4.87 19.33 -8.35
C GLN A 274 -5.73 18.09 -8.22
N VAL A 275 -6.75 17.97 -9.07
CA VAL A 275 -7.52 16.73 -9.27
C VAL A 275 -7.54 16.44 -10.76
N VAL A 276 -7.13 15.23 -11.15
CA VAL A 276 -7.04 14.82 -12.56
C VAL A 276 -7.91 13.58 -12.78
N PRO A 277 -8.81 13.58 -13.79
CA PRO A 277 -9.53 12.37 -14.17
C PRO A 277 -8.56 11.33 -14.74
N MET A 278 -8.75 10.07 -14.36
CA MET A 278 -8.00 8.96 -14.93
C MET A 278 -8.60 8.49 -16.26
N THR A 279 -9.80 8.90 -16.63
CA THR A 279 -10.43 8.53 -17.91
C THR A 279 -10.27 9.61 -18.97
N LYS A 280 -10.29 9.18 -20.25
CA LYS A 280 -10.39 10.12 -21.37
C LYS A 280 -11.74 10.85 -21.35
N PRO A 281 -11.80 12.11 -21.82
CA PRO A 281 -13.06 12.82 -21.99
C PRO A 281 -14.08 11.98 -22.76
N GLY A 282 -15.29 11.87 -22.22
CA GLY A 282 -16.39 11.13 -22.84
C GLY A 282 -16.43 9.63 -22.56
N PHE A 283 -15.47 9.05 -21.81
CA PHE A 283 -15.56 7.65 -21.39
C PHE A 283 -16.85 7.38 -20.59
N LYS A 284 -17.58 6.32 -20.96
CA LYS A 284 -18.88 5.94 -20.38
C LYS A 284 -18.89 4.58 -19.68
N GLY A 285 -17.77 3.85 -19.71
CA GLY A 285 -17.65 2.55 -19.06
C GLY A 285 -17.55 2.66 -17.56
N GLN A 286 -17.64 1.52 -16.89
CA GLN A 286 -17.37 1.40 -15.47
C GLN A 286 -15.91 1.69 -15.17
N VAL A 287 -15.66 2.29 -14.01
CA VAL A 287 -14.32 2.58 -13.51
C VAL A 287 -14.23 2.22 -12.05
N ALA A 288 -13.02 1.87 -11.63
CA ALA A 288 -12.67 1.75 -10.22
C ALA A 288 -11.16 1.90 -10.10
N ALA A 289 -10.69 3.11 -9.79
CA ALA A 289 -9.26 3.32 -9.55
C ALA A 289 -8.78 2.41 -8.42
N ALA A 290 -7.55 1.93 -8.54
CA ALA A 290 -6.98 1.01 -7.57
C ALA A 290 -5.63 1.52 -7.06
N ALA A 291 -4.55 0.96 -7.57
CA ALA A 291 -3.20 1.20 -7.10
C ALA A 291 -2.63 2.52 -7.60
N ILE A 292 -1.65 3.05 -6.86
CA ILE A 292 -0.90 4.24 -7.22
C ILE A 292 0.53 4.13 -6.71
N HIS A 293 1.51 4.33 -7.59
CA HIS A 293 2.93 4.24 -7.26
C HIS A 293 3.74 5.25 -8.04
N LEU A 294 4.81 5.76 -7.43
CA LEU A 294 5.83 6.56 -8.09
C LEU A 294 6.94 5.65 -8.63
N SER A 295 7.59 6.06 -9.72
CA SER A 295 8.90 5.52 -10.08
C SER A 295 9.92 5.81 -8.97
N PRO A 296 10.99 4.99 -8.82
CA PRO A 296 12.01 5.20 -7.79
C PRO A 296 12.69 6.58 -7.85
N ASP A 297 12.79 7.17 -9.04
CA ASP A 297 13.33 8.53 -9.25
C ASP A 297 12.30 9.65 -9.01
N GLY A 298 11.05 9.31 -8.69
CA GLY A 298 9.95 10.25 -8.45
C GLY A 298 9.45 11.01 -9.67
N ARG A 299 9.99 10.75 -10.87
CA ARG A 299 9.66 11.50 -12.09
C ARG A 299 8.32 11.13 -12.71
N PHE A 300 7.83 9.92 -12.43
CA PHE A 300 6.57 9.42 -12.97
C PHE A 300 5.69 8.83 -11.89
N LEU A 301 4.39 9.05 -12.05
CA LEU A 301 3.34 8.49 -11.21
C LEU A 301 2.47 7.58 -12.08
N TYR A 302 2.18 6.40 -11.58
CA TYR A 302 1.38 5.38 -12.25
C TYR A 302 0.14 5.14 -11.40
N ALA A 303 -1.02 4.97 -12.03
CA ALA A 303 -2.24 4.61 -11.34
C ALA A 303 -3.05 3.61 -12.15
N SER A 304 -3.55 2.53 -11.53
CA SER A 304 -4.35 1.52 -12.21
C SER A 304 -5.84 1.84 -12.16
N ASN A 305 -6.53 1.62 -13.29
CA ASN A 305 -7.97 1.78 -13.40
C ASN A 305 -8.63 0.45 -13.79
N ARG A 306 -9.53 -0.05 -12.95
CA ARG A 306 -10.34 -1.25 -13.21
C ARG A 306 -11.65 -0.88 -13.90
N GLY A 307 -12.55 -1.85 -14.05
CA GLY A 307 -13.81 -1.69 -14.76
C GLY A 307 -13.63 -1.96 -16.24
N ASP A 308 -14.20 -1.12 -17.10
CA ASP A 308 -14.09 -1.28 -18.57
C ASP A 308 -12.77 -0.71 -19.11
N ALA A 309 -12.04 0.09 -18.32
CA ALA A 309 -10.79 0.73 -18.73
C ALA A 309 -9.59 -0.24 -18.75
N ASN A 310 -9.40 -1.02 -17.67
CA ASN A 310 -8.31 -2.00 -17.50
C ASN A 310 -6.93 -1.53 -18.00
N GLU A 311 -6.47 -0.42 -17.42
CA GLU A 311 -5.25 0.26 -17.84
C GLU A 311 -4.41 0.76 -16.66
N ILE A 312 -3.13 0.99 -16.90
CA ILE A 312 -2.26 1.87 -16.12
C ILE A 312 -2.24 3.23 -16.79
N VAL A 313 -2.62 4.29 -16.07
CA VAL A 313 -2.44 5.67 -16.49
C VAL A 313 -1.11 6.19 -15.97
N ILE A 314 -0.32 6.81 -16.84
CA ILE A 314 1.04 7.23 -16.59
C ILE A 314 1.08 8.76 -16.61
N TYR A 315 1.63 9.37 -15.56
CA TYR A 315 1.77 10.80 -15.43
C TYR A 315 3.23 11.20 -15.22
N ALA A 316 3.68 12.24 -15.91
CA ALA A 316 4.91 12.94 -15.56
C ALA A 316 4.65 13.85 -14.34
N VAL A 317 5.58 13.84 -13.39
CA VAL A 317 5.53 14.65 -12.16
C VAL A 317 6.41 15.89 -12.33
N ASP A 318 5.85 17.07 -12.04
CA ASP A 318 6.63 18.29 -11.92
C ASP A 318 7.28 18.36 -10.52
N PRO A 319 8.62 18.33 -10.41
CA PRO A 319 9.28 18.25 -9.11
C PRO A 319 9.20 19.54 -8.29
N GLY A 320 8.88 20.68 -8.90
CA GLY A 320 8.80 21.97 -8.22
C GLY A 320 7.43 22.25 -7.59
N SER A 321 6.37 21.68 -8.15
CA SER A 321 4.98 21.91 -7.74
C SER A 321 4.24 20.65 -7.31
N GLY A 322 4.79 19.47 -7.61
CA GLY A 322 4.15 18.18 -7.39
C GLY A 322 3.01 17.86 -8.37
N HIS A 323 2.63 18.79 -9.24
CA HIS A 323 1.57 18.59 -10.23
C HIS A 323 1.89 17.47 -11.20
N ILE A 324 0.84 16.86 -11.75
CA ILE A 324 0.95 15.75 -12.68
C ILE A 324 0.34 16.09 -14.03
N ARG A 325 0.94 15.56 -15.09
CA ARG A 325 0.42 15.64 -16.46
C ARG A 325 0.46 14.27 -17.10
N GLU A 326 -0.62 13.87 -17.77
CA GLU A 326 -0.67 12.59 -18.47
C GLU A 326 0.47 12.50 -19.49
N ALA A 327 1.26 11.43 -19.39
CA ALA A 327 2.34 11.07 -20.29
C ALA A 327 1.92 9.93 -21.22
N GLY A 328 1.07 9.01 -20.75
CA GLY A 328 0.54 7.92 -21.55
C GLY A 328 -0.42 7.01 -20.78
N ARG A 329 -0.89 5.97 -21.48
CA ARG A 329 -1.78 4.93 -20.96
C ARG A 329 -1.36 3.59 -21.52
N GLN A 330 -1.45 2.55 -20.71
CA GLN A 330 -1.09 1.19 -21.09
C GLN A 330 -2.19 0.23 -20.70
N SER A 331 -2.71 -0.53 -21.66
CA SER A 331 -3.62 -1.65 -21.34
C SER A 331 -2.88 -2.69 -20.50
N THR A 332 -3.54 -3.24 -19.49
CA THR A 332 -2.97 -4.30 -18.64
C THR A 332 -3.13 -5.70 -19.23
N LEU A 333 -3.71 -5.81 -20.44
CA LEU A 333 -3.91 -7.05 -21.18
C LEU A 333 -4.74 -8.11 -20.43
N GLY A 334 -5.51 -7.68 -19.43
CA GLY A 334 -6.40 -8.50 -18.62
C GLY A 334 -7.47 -7.64 -17.96
N LYS A 335 -8.13 -8.17 -16.93
CA LYS A 335 -9.24 -7.50 -16.25
C LYS A 335 -8.96 -7.29 -14.77
N ALA A 336 -9.45 -6.16 -14.26
CA ALA A 336 -9.33 -5.74 -12.87
C ALA A 336 -7.86 -5.68 -12.39
N PRO A 337 -7.03 -4.76 -12.94
CA PRO A 337 -5.68 -4.51 -12.46
C PRO A 337 -5.69 -3.89 -11.04
N ARG A 338 -5.82 -4.73 -10.02
CA ARG A 338 -6.00 -4.31 -8.62
C ARG A 338 -4.72 -3.75 -8.02
N GLU A 339 -3.57 -4.26 -8.45
CA GLU A 339 -2.27 -3.82 -7.96
C GLU A 339 -1.18 -4.02 -9.01
N PHE A 340 -0.15 -3.20 -8.92
CA PHE A 340 1.04 -3.27 -9.74
C PHE A 340 2.24 -2.83 -8.90
N SER A 341 3.45 -3.16 -9.34
CA SER A 341 4.65 -2.69 -8.67
C SER A 341 5.75 -2.41 -9.67
N ILE A 342 6.60 -1.45 -9.30
CA ILE A 342 7.80 -1.10 -10.05
C ILE A 342 8.97 -1.76 -9.33
N ASP A 343 9.83 -2.45 -10.09
CA ASP A 343 10.99 -3.09 -9.52
C ASP A 343 11.97 -2.05 -8.91
N PRO A 344 12.83 -2.44 -7.95
CA PRO A 344 13.73 -1.51 -7.26
C PRO A 344 14.71 -0.77 -8.19
N THR A 345 15.10 -1.35 -9.32
CA THR A 345 15.97 -0.70 -10.32
C THR A 345 15.20 0.30 -11.18
N GLY A 346 13.88 0.15 -11.21
CA GLY A 346 12.99 0.95 -12.00
C GLY A 346 13.04 0.66 -13.49
N GLN A 347 13.39 -0.55 -13.91
CA GLN A 347 13.41 -0.96 -15.31
C GLN A 347 12.12 -1.67 -15.73
N TRP A 348 11.35 -2.18 -14.77
CA TRP A 348 10.19 -3.05 -14.99
C TRP A 348 9.00 -2.59 -14.16
N LEU A 349 7.81 -2.83 -14.71
CA LEU A 349 6.53 -2.71 -14.02
C LEU A 349 5.78 -4.02 -14.18
N ILE A 350 5.40 -4.64 -13.07
CA ILE A 350 4.52 -5.81 -13.06
C ILE A 350 3.11 -5.40 -12.64
N VAL A 351 2.09 -5.87 -13.35
CA VAL A 351 0.68 -5.63 -13.02
C VAL A 351 -0.09 -6.95 -12.96
N GLY A 352 -0.91 -7.12 -11.93
CA GLY A 352 -1.75 -8.30 -11.71
C GLY A 352 -3.20 -8.03 -12.08
N ASN A 353 -3.77 -8.87 -12.94
CA ASN A 353 -5.16 -8.80 -13.39
C ASN A 353 -6.00 -9.83 -12.62
N GLN A 354 -6.62 -9.38 -11.53
CA GLN A 354 -7.39 -10.21 -10.60
C GLN A 354 -8.39 -11.12 -11.34
N ASN A 355 -9.21 -10.55 -12.22
CA ASN A 355 -10.34 -11.26 -12.83
C ASN A 355 -9.95 -12.02 -14.11
N SER A 356 -8.66 -12.12 -14.42
CA SER A 356 -8.15 -12.84 -15.60
C SER A 356 -7.03 -13.81 -15.28
N ASP A 357 -6.71 -14.00 -14.00
CA ASP A 357 -5.68 -14.93 -13.53
C ASP A 357 -4.34 -14.79 -14.28
N THR A 358 -3.92 -13.55 -14.49
CA THR A 358 -2.68 -13.23 -15.22
C THR A 358 -1.96 -12.06 -14.58
N ALA A 359 -0.65 -12.06 -14.65
CA ALA A 359 0.18 -10.87 -14.47
C ALA A 359 1.00 -10.61 -15.73
N TYR A 360 1.33 -9.34 -15.97
CA TYR A 360 2.18 -8.92 -17.08
C TYR A 360 3.32 -8.04 -16.59
N VAL A 361 4.53 -8.31 -17.08
CA VAL A 361 5.77 -7.58 -16.79
C VAL A 361 6.13 -6.74 -18.00
N PHE A 362 6.02 -5.43 -17.87
CA PHE A 362 6.36 -4.44 -18.89
C PHE A 362 7.75 -3.88 -18.63
N ARG A 363 8.56 -3.76 -19.69
CA ARG A 363 9.76 -2.92 -19.62
C ARG A 363 9.33 -1.45 -19.59
N ARG A 364 10.00 -0.66 -18.78
CA ARG A 364 9.73 0.76 -18.60
C ARG A 364 10.84 1.59 -19.20
N ASP A 365 10.48 2.53 -20.05
CA ASP A 365 11.38 3.59 -20.48
C ASP A 365 11.49 4.60 -19.34
N GLN A 366 12.65 4.66 -18.68
CA GLN A 366 12.89 5.57 -17.57
C GLN A 366 12.93 7.04 -18.00
N GLN A 367 13.11 7.36 -19.28
CA GLN A 367 13.12 8.73 -19.78
C GLN A 367 11.70 9.25 -20.04
N SER A 368 10.87 8.46 -20.73
CA SER A 368 9.49 8.86 -21.07
C SER A 368 8.45 8.42 -20.04
N GLY A 369 8.79 7.46 -19.19
CA GLY A 369 7.88 6.81 -18.24
C GLY A 369 6.96 5.77 -18.88
N LEU A 370 6.99 5.61 -20.21
CA LEU A 370 6.10 4.71 -20.94
C LEU A 370 6.47 3.24 -20.75
N LEU A 371 5.50 2.38 -21.03
CA LEU A 371 5.64 0.92 -20.96
C LEU A 371 5.75 0.35 -22.39
N GLU A 372 6.70 -0.56 -22.60
CA GLU A 372 6.94 -1.16 -23.92
C GLU A 372 5.87 -2.20 -24.31
N ALA A 373 5.61 -2.34 -25.61
CA ALA A 373 4.47 -3.10 -26.14
C ALA A 373 4.55 -4.63 -26.01
N ASN A 374 5.71 -5.18 -25.63
CA ASN A 374 5.96 -6.63 -25.59
C ASN A 374 6.20 -7.12 -24.15
N PRO A 375 5.17 -7.12 -23.28
CA PRO A 375 5.33 -7.59 -21.91
C PRO A 375 5.48 -9.10 -21.84
N LYS A 376 6.09 -9.56 -20.74
CA LYS A 376 6.13 -10.98 -20.39
C LYS A 376 4.88 -11.36 -19.60
N ARG A 377 4.26 -12.48 -19.95
CA ARG A 377 3.06 -13.00 -19.28
C ARG A 377 3.45 -13.99 -18.18
N ILE A 378 2.74 -13.92 -17.05
CA ILE A 378 2.79 -14.89 -15.96
C ILE A 378 1.34 -15.35 -15.70
N ASP A 379 1.10 -16.66 -15.75
CA ASP A 379 -0.20 -17.22 -15.36
C ASP A 379 -0.21 -17.41 -13.84
N LEU A 380 -1.15 -16.76 -13.15
CA LEU A 380 -1.23 -16.74 -11.70
C LEU A 380 -2.67 -16.50 -11.27
N GLY A 381 -3.21 -17.31 -10.35
CA GLY A 381 -4.58 -17.15 -9.88
C GLY A 381 -4.79 -15.85 -9.11
N SER A 382 -5.74 -15.02 -9.57
CA SER A 382 -6.20 -13.80 -8.89
C SER A 382 -5.11 -12.97 -8.17
N PRO A 383 -4.04 -12.54 -8.85
CA PRO A 383 -2.96 -11.76 -8.24
C PRO A 383 -3.43 -10.35 -7.93
N VAL A 384 -3.18 -9.90 -6.69
CA VAL A 384 -3.70 -8.62 -6.18
C VAL A 384 -2.70 -7.84 -5.33
N ASP A 385 -1.47 -8.32 -5.13
CA ASP A 385 -0.38 -7.51 -4.59
C ASP A 385 1.01 -8.03 -4.98
N PHE A 386 1.99 -7.13 -5.05
CA PHE A 386 3.38 -7.41 -5.46
C PHE A 386 4.37 -6.67 -4.55
N LYS A 387 5.26 -7.39 -3.88
CA LYS A 387 6.27 -6.80 -3.00
C LYS A 387 7.67 -7.35 -3.27
N TRP A 388 8.61 -6.42 -3.42
CA TRP A 388 10.01 -6.72 -3.61
C TRP A 388 10.72 -6.88 -2.27
N VAL A 389 11.56 -7.90 -2.14
CA VAL A 389 12.55 -8.01 -1.09
C VAL A 389 13.91 -7.67 -1.70
N LEU A 390 14.64 -6.75 -1.08
CA LEU A 390 15.97 -6.40 -1.53
C LEU A 390 16.93 -7.57 -1.26
N PRO A 391 17.85 -7.89 -2.18
CA PRO A 391 18.89 -8.87 -1.93
C PRO A 391 19.77 -8.40 -0.76
N SER A 392 20.11 -9.35 0.11
CA SER A 392 20.95 -9.15 1.30
C SER A 392 22.39 -8.80 0.96
#